data_AF-A0A1G9FJA4-F1
#
_entry.id   AF-A0A1G9FJA4-F1
#
_cell.length_a   1.000
_cell.length_b   1.000
_cell.length_c   1.000
_cell.angle_alpha   90.00
_cell.angle_beta   90.00
_cell.angle_gamma   90.00
#
_symmetry.space_group_name_H-M   'P 1'
#
loop_
_entity.id
_entity.type
_entity.pdbx_description
1 polymer ?
#
loop_
_entity_poly.entity_id
_entity_poly.type
_entity_poly.pdbx_seq_one_letter_code
_entity_poly.pdbx_strand_id
1 'polypeptide(L)'
;MWVIAARNGGNDGSSGGNEDRPWARWFARSGSLQVEPAEAGEQARTLLSEDGHAAALRFNERVLDTLTGDLAGLVEYVTVLDGAKAEEVLNTQKLIDNAFARVSAQGVDRFVAWLAELRTQGHPAIAVQALHAYGRLADGDLAAVATSLESAADRVILIAAAALHRPPEDAARLAIETEHDASIAHAVIHDVLRQRTVPDIARFLRALHLLGAPDLVNDTVKQFAAPSSGRSNLDKALLYVALDASPRLREIALDLLWRTLGAVGDLGRAPGPAQQQDLVAAFWELCPGGRVLEDWFRLRLDGSENAEEAREHVVLLLRGSRGPGRDSLLAALAGDATPTNLKRICETLMEEGDEAQAAMLVRALAHSGHIERLGDFLDRWSWAQPSADTARRLLHWVLTPEGEDREPTASAVVEGIAAYLADGHGRTLGEDLRRQAATLVRLRPAEEIVGLLGHVPARVGRRGRSAVAADVGWRLAEDLLVYPAPTEETYVAWYAECLAALESAGFTDAVRTSWHHLADEAINRRGAGPTIAETAHQLLRKELTDTADRLLIRYLDQAQSVTPTDIVGITTRLRLHRYPEASRAAVLRRSVGRWQDRARVDAVVETLIAAGQEEEAEWVRAGST
;
A
#
# COMPACT_ATOMS: atom_id res chain seq x y z
N MET A 1 43.20 -16.96 26.53
CA MET A 1 44.13 -15.82 26.41
C MET A 1 43.28 -14.57 26.69
N TRP A 2 43.19 -13.92 27.85
CA TRP A 2 43.74 -13.99 29.22
C TRP A 2 42.54 -13.69 30.16
N VAL A 3 42.09 -14.65 30.97
CA VAL A 3 42.27 -14.75 32.45
C VAL A 3 42.11 -13.43 33.22
N ILE A 4 40.95 -13.32 33.88
CA ILE A 4 40.64 -12.46 35.01
C ILE A 4 41.52 -12.86 36.20
N ALA A 5 42.26 -11.91 36.78
CA ALA A 5 42.91 -12.06 38.07
C ALA A 5 42.33 -11.03 39.04
N ALA A 6 41.52 -11.51 39.98
CA ALA A 6 41.22 -10.81 41.20
C ALA A 6 42.48 -10.73 42.08
N ARG A 7 42.76 -9.57 42.67
CA ARG A 7 43.66 -9.44 43.80
C ARG A 7 42.98 -8.58 44.86
N ASN A 8 42.42 -9.26 45.86
CA ASN A 8 42.15 -8.68 47.18
C ASN A 8 43.46 -8.67 47.98
N GLY A 9 43.59 -7.66 48.84
CA GLY A 9 44.69 -7.46 49.79
C GLY A 9 45.28 -6.07 49.57
N GLY A 10 45.33 -5.17 50.53
CA GLY A 10 45.04 -5.22 51.95
C GLY A 10 45.34 -3.83 52.50
N ASN A 11 44.73 -3.55 53.64
CA ASN A 11 44.94 -2.35 54.43
C ASN A 11 46.43 -2.15 54.75
N ASP A 12 47.02 -1.03 54.36
CA ASP A 12 48.18 -0.45 55.03
C ASP A 12 48.22 1.06 54.76
N GLY A 13 48.32 1.81 55.84
CA GLY A 13 48.17 3.26 55.84
C GLY A 13 49.22 3.96 54.98
N SER A 14 48.77 5.01 54.28
CA SER A 14 49.57 6.22 54.21
C SER A 14 48.63 7.43 54.30
N SER A 15 48.77 8.11 55.42
CA SER A 15 48.62 9.55 55.55
C SER A 15 49.49 10.24 54.49
N GLY A 16 49.01 10.26 53.24
CA GLY A 16 49.65 10.87 52.08
C GLY A 16 48.80 12.01 51.57
N GLY A 17 49.10 13.22 52.07
CA GLY A 17 48.81 14.53 51.48
C GLY A 17 47.53 14.68 50.65
N ASN A 18 46.44 15.03 51.32
CA ASN A 18 45.29 15.70 50.66
C ASN A 18 45.69 17.10 50.11
N GLU A 19 46.93 17.55 50.35
CA GLU A 19 47.47 18.87 50.05
C GLU A 19 48.20 18.98 48.70
N ASP A 20 48.48 17.86 48.02
CA ASP A 20 49.31 17.86 46.80
C ASP A 20 48.53 17.81 45.47
N ARG A 21 47.20 17.76 45.54
CA ARG A 21 46.36 17.77 44.33
C ARG A 21 46.18 19.20 43.80
N PRO A 22 46.18 19.43 42.47
CA PRO A 22 46.04 20.76 41.87
C PRO A 22 44.86 21.58 42.44
N TRP A 23 43.71 20.92 42.67
CA TRP A 23 42.53 21.55 43.27
C TRP A 23 42.67 21.87 44.76
N ALA A 24 43.43 21.08 45.52
CA ALA A 24 43.71 21.35 46.94
C ALA A 24 44.64 22.55 47.09
N ARG A 25 45.61 22.70 46.17
CA ARG A 25 46.47 23.89 46.07
C ARG A 25 45.68 25.14 45.65
N TRP A 26 44.65 25.00 44.83
CA TRP A 26 43.76 26.11 44.48
C TRP A 26 42.95 26.60 45.71
N PHE A 27 42.33 25.69 46.46
CA PHE A 27 41.62 26.03 47.71
C PHE A 27 42.56 26.52 48.84
N ALA A 28 43.80 26.03 48.89
CA ALA A 28 44.81 26.50 49.84
C ALA A 28 45.39 27.89 49.48
N ARG A 29 45.43 28.25 48.19
CA ARG A 29 45.84 29.60 47.72
C ARG A 29 44.75 30.65 47.91
N SER A 30 43.47 30.26 47.83
CA SER A 30 42.31 31.14 47.98
C SER A 30 41.86 31.32 49.44
N GLY A 31 42.79 31.13 50.39
CA GLY A 31 42.59 31.15 51.85
C GLY A 31 41.41 32.01 52.32
N SER A 32 40.31 31.34 52.64
CA SER A 32 39.03 31.90 53.09
C SER A 32 38.42 33.01 52.21
N LEU A 33 37.25 32.66 51.63
CA LEU A 33 36.09 33.54 51.39
C LEU A 33 35.91 34.31 50.08
N GLN A 34 36.77 34.22 49.07
CA GLN A 34 36.40 34.68 47.71
C GLN A 34 36.87 33.72 46.64
N VAL A 35 36.00 32.75 46.33
CA VAL A 35 36.07 32.00 45.08
C VAL A 35 35.48 32.91 44.01
N GLU A 36 36.31 33.43 43.11
CA GLU A 36 35.83 34.09 41.89
C GLU A 36 35.06 33.05 41.06
N PRO A 37 33.73 33.18 40.90
CA PRO A 37 32.91 32.11 40.36
C PRO A 37 33.26 31.72 38.92
N ALA A 38 33.68 32.69 38.10
CA ALA A 38 34.17 32.42 36.75
C ALA A 38 35.49 31.60 36.74
N GLU A 39 36.45 31.93 37.62
CA GLU A 39 37.71 31.19 37.73
C GLU A 39 37.48 29.76 38.22
N ALA A 40 36.55 29.56 39.14
CA ALA A 40 36.15 28.24 39.57
C ALA A 40 35.49 27.44 38.43
N GLY A 41 34.69 28.10 37.59
CA GLY A 41 34.10 27.47 36.40
C GLY A 41 35.17 26.94 35.44
N GLU A 42 36.16 27.77 35.11
CA GLU A 42 37.28 27.37 34.25
C GLU A 42 38.13 26.27 34.87
N GLN A 43 38.43 26.37 36.17
CA GLN A 43 39.19 25.35 36.88
C GLN A 43 38.45 23.99 36.89
N ALA A 44 37.13 23.99 37.03
CA ALA A 44 36.33 22.78 36.94
C ALA A 44 36.40 22.14 35.53
N ARG A 45 36.44 22.97 34.48
CA ARG A 45 36.64 22.51 33.09
C ARG A 45 38.03 21.92 32.88
N THR A 46 39.08 22.57 33.38
CA THR A 46 40.46 22.06 33.34
C THR A 46 40.58 20.72 34.06
N LEU A 47 39.97 20.58 35.23
CA LEU A 47 39.95 19.30 35.94
C LEU A 47 39.20 18.21 35.16
N LEU A 48 38.16 18.59 34.43
CA LEU A 48 37.40 17.66 33.60
C LEU A 48 38.21 17.16 32.40
N SER A 49 39.06 18.02 31.79
CA SER A 49 39.92 17.66 30.67
C SER A 49 41.20 16.91 31.10
N GLU A 50 41.83 17.30 32.20
CA GLU A 50 43.15 16.79 32.61
C GLU A 50 43.07 15.64 33.63
N ASP A 51 42.22 15.75 34.64
CA ASP A 51 42.17 14.85 35.80
C ASP A 51 40.96 13.89 35.80
N GLY A 52 40.04 14.10 34.87
CA GLY A 52 38.87 13.28 34.65
C GLY A 52 37.66 13.60 35.55
N HIS A 53 36.54 12.97 35.21
CA HIS A 53 35.21 13.34 35.71
C HIS A 53 35.04 13.31 37.25
N ALA A 54 35.68 12.35 37.92
CA ALA A 54 35.57 12.20 39.38
C ALA A 54 36.37 13.26 40.17
N ALA A 55 37.40 13.87 39.57
CA ALA A 55 38.12 14.99 40.17
C ALA A 55 37.31 16.29 40.03
N ALA A 56 36.79 16.54 38.83
CA ALA A 56 35.92 17.68 38.54
C ALA A 56 34.64 17.68 39.40
N LEU A 57 33.99 16.53 39.59
CA LEU A 57 32.77 16.43 40.41
C LEU A 57 33.03 16.77 41.89
N ARG A 58 34.11 16.26 42.49
CA ARG A 58 34.48 16.60 43.87
C ARG A 58 34.86 18.06 44.05
N PHE A 59 35.46 18.67 43.03
CA PHE A 59 35.74 20.10 43.03
C PHE A 59 34.45 20.91 42.91
N ASN A 60 33.56 20.54 42.00
CA ASN A 60 32.24 21.13 41.81
C ASN A 60 31.41 21.09 43.11
N GLU A 61 31.37 19.97 43.82
CA GLU A 61 30.69 19.87 45.13
C GLU A 61 31.19 20.93 46.14
N ARG A 62 32.51 21.13 46.23
CA ARG A 62 33.10 22.13 47.13
C ARG A 62 32.79 23.57 46.71
N VAL A 63 32.83 23.85 45.41
CA VAL A 63 32.47 25.17 44.88
C VAL A 63 31.00 25.46 45.18
N LEU A 64 30.11 24.48 44.97
CA LEU A 64 28.69 24.62 45.29
C LEU A 64 28.44 24.81 46.80
N ASP A 65 29.20 24.15 47.67
CA ASP A 65 29.15 24.40 49.13
C ASP A 65 29.54 25.85 49.47
N THR A 66 30.52 26.43 48.79
CA THR A 66 30.92 27.84 48.99
C THR A 66 29.91 28.84 48.43
N LEU A 67 29.28 28.52 47.29
CA LEU A 67 28.34 29.41 46.61
C LEU A 67 26.88 29.22 47.05
N THR A 68 26.62 28.36 48.03
CA THR A 68 25.26 28.02 48.52
C THR A 68 24.42 29.28 48.87
N GLY A 69 25.04 30.38 49.29
CA GLY A 69 24.40 31.65 49.62
C GLY A 69 24.37 32.72 48.50
N ASP A 70 25.15 32.56 47.43
CA ASP A 70 25.37 33.59 46.40
C ASP A 70 24.77 33.17 45.06
N LEU A 71 23.57 33.69 44.75
CA LEU A 71 22.87 33.36 43.50
C LEU A 71 23.57 33.92 42.26
N ALA A 72 24.13 35.13 42.35
CA ALA A 72 24.81 35.77 41.22
C ALA A 72 26.10 35.01 40.89
N GLY A 73 26.88 34.62 41.92
CA GLY A 73 28.06 33.79 41.73
C GLY A 73 27.72 32.38 41.22
N LEU A 74 26.60 31.78 41.65
CA LEU A 74 26.14 30.52 41.07
C LEU A 74 25.78 30.65 39.58
N VAL A 75 25.14 31.76 39.17
CA VAL A 75 24.86 32.03 37.74
C VAL A 75 26.15 32.13 36.96
N GLU A 76 27.11 32.94 37.41
CA GLU A 76 28.39 33.12 36.74
C GLU A 76 29.16 31.79 36.62
N TYR A 77 29.20 31.00 37.69
CA TYR A 77 29.83 29.68 37.70
C TYR A 77 29.20 28.72 36.66
N VAL A 78 27.87 28.61 36.64
CA VAL A 78 27.16 27.71 35.70
C VAL A 78 27.28 28.20 34.26
N THR A 79 27.26 29.52 34.03
CA THR A 79 27.49 30.11 32.70
C THR A 79 28.86 29.74 32.14
N VAL A 80 29.92 29.75 32.95
CA VAL A 80 31.25 29.31 32.50
C VAL A 80 31.29 27.81 32.21
N LEU A 81 30.57 26.99 32.99
CA LEU A 81 30.46 25.55 32.73
C LEU A 81 29.72 25.24 31.42
N ASP A 82 28.68 26.01 31.08
CA ASP A 82 27.90 25.87 29.83
C ASP A 82 28.65 26.44 28.62
N GLY A 83 29.42 27.51 28.81
CA GLY A 83 30.20 28.23 27.79
C GLY A 83 31.40 27.45 27.25
N ALA A 84 31.18 26.32 26.56
CA ALA A 84 32.26 25.61 25.88
C ALA A 84 32.72 26.31 24.60
N LYS A 85 34.04 26.46 24.44
CA LYS A 85 34.68 26.87 23.18
C LYS A 85 34.40 25.81 22.12
N ALA A 86 34.15 26.25 20.87
CA ALA A 86 33.69 25.41 19.75
C ALA A 86 34.54 24.17 19.40
N GLU A 87 35.73 24.02 19.99
CA GLU A 87 36.69 22.94 19.72
C GLU A 87 36.81 21.90 20.87
N GLU A 88 36.14 22.12 22.01
CA GLU A 88 36.20 21.23 23.18
C GLU A 88 34.88 20.46 23.42
N VAL A 89 34.89 19.13 23.23
CA VAL A 89 33.78 18.26 23.64
C VAL A 89 33.97 17.83 25.10
N LEU A 90 33.71 18.74 26.04
CA LEU A 90 33.71 18.45 27.47
C LEU A 90 32.29 18.14 27.96
N ASN A 91 32.11 17.01 28.66
CA ASN A 91 30.82 16.63 29.25
C ASN A 91 30.60 17.36 30.59
N THR A 92 30.35 18.67 30.53
CA THR A 92 30.09 19.54 31.69
C THR A 92 28.67 19.38 32.25
N GLN A 93 27.76 18.72 31.51
CA GLN A 93 26.34 18.58 31.90
C GLN A 93 26.13 18.01 33.30
N LYS A 94 26.94 17.02 33.71
CA LYS A 94 26.82 16.44 35.07
C LYS A 94 27.19 17.43 36.18
N LEU A 95 28.11 18.37 35.94
CA LEU A 95 28.48 19.41 36.89
C LEU A 95 27.37 20.46 37.01
N ILE A 96 26.76 20.79 35.87
CA ILE A 96 25.61 21.70 35.78
C ILE A 96 24.37 21.08 36.45
N ASP A 97 24.06 19.81 36.18
CA ASP A 97 22.97 19.07 36.81
C ASP A 97 23.13 19.00 38.35
N ASN A 98 24.37 18.91 38.85
CA ASN A 98 24.66 18.93 40.29
C ASN A 98 24.36 20.31 40.92
N ALA A 99 24.69 21.40 40.21
CA ALA A 99 24.31 22.75 40.61
C ALA A 99 22.79 22.91 40.66
N PHE A 100 22.08 22.44 39.63
CA PHE A 100 20.61 22.43 39.60
C PHE A 100 20.00 21.67 40.79
N ALA A 101 20.48 20.45 41.05
CA ALA A 101 20.00 19.64 42.17
C ALA A 101 20.26 20.33 43.52
N ARG A 102 21.43 20.97 43.69
CA ARG A 102 21.81 21.67 44.92
C ARG A 102 20.93 22.87 45.20
N VAL A 103 20.64 23.70 44.19
CA VAL A 103 19.73 24.85 44.35
C VAL A 103 18.30 24.37 44.64
N SER A 104 17.85 23.33 43.94
CA SER A 104 16.51 22.76 44.13
C SER A 104 16.31 22.22 45.56
N ALA A 105 17.34 21.61 46.15
CA ALA A 105 17.32 21.09 47.52
C ALA A 105 17.23 22.18 48.61
N GLN A 106 17.47 23.45 48.28
CA GLN A 106 17.35 24.58 49.21
C GLN A 106 15.92 25.13 49.32
N GLY A 107 14.98 24.58 48.54
CA GLY A 107 13.55 24.94 48.58
C GLY A 107 13.08 25.78 47.40
N VAL A 108 11.75 25.89 47.29
CA VAL A 108 11.04 26.52 46.17
C VAL A 108 11.45 27.98 45.96
N ASP A 109 11.43 28.79 47.03
CA ASP A 109 11.73 30.23 46.94
C ASP A 109 13.13 30.49 46.42
N ARG A 110 14.09 29.67 46.83
CA ARG A 110 15.49 29.80 46.42
C ARG A 110 15.67 29.47 44.95
N PHE A 111 15.00 28.43 44.47
CA PHE A 111 15.02 28.04 43.07
C PHE A 111 14.37 29.11 42.18
N VAL A 112 13.22 29.66 42.57
CA VAL A 112 12.54 30.73 41.82
C VAL A 112 13.37 32.00 41.77
N ALA A 113 13.98 32.40 42.89
CA ALA A 113 14.90 33.55 42.92
C ALA A 113 16.10 33.35 41.99
N TRP A 114 16.65 32.13 41.93
CA TRP A 114 17.76 31.82 41.05
C TRP A 114 17.38 31.84 39.57
N LEU A 115 16.19 31.33 39.21
CA LEU A 115 15.66 31.45 37.86
C LEU A 115 15.48 32.91 37.43
N ALA A 116 14.97 33.77 38.31
CA ALA A 116 14.84 35.19 38.05
C ALA A 116 16.20 35.86 37.80
N GLU A 117 17.23 35.47 38.57
CA GLU A 117 18.60 35.95 38.38
C GLU A 117 19.19 35.53 37.04
N LEU A 118 19.06 34.24 36.66
CA LEU A 118 19.49 33.72 35.35
C LEU A 118 18.86 34.51 34.19
N ARG A 119 17.57 34.84 34.29
CA ARG A 119 16.85 35.62 33.27
C ARG A 119 17.31 37.07 33.23
N THR A 120 17.52 37.69 34.39
CA THR A 120 17.95 39.10 34.52
C THR A 120 19.36 39.30 33.94
N GLN A 121 20.24 38.31 34.13
CA GLN A 121 21.59 38.32 33.57
C GLN A 121 21.67 37.88 32.09
N GLY A 122 20.53 37.59 31.44
CA GLY A 122 20.49 37.28 30.01
C GLY A 122 20.87 35.83 29.64
N HIS A 123 20.63 34.87 30.54
CA HIS A 123 20.91 33.44 30.34
C HIS A 123 19.63 32.58 30.22
N PRO A 124 18.78 32.81 29.19
CA PRO A 124 17.50 32.11 29.06
C PRO A 124 17.62 30.60 28.80
N ALA A 125 18.70 30.14 28.15
CA ALA A 125 18.91 28.72 27.87
C ALA A 125 19.18 27.92 29.16
N ILE A 126 20.03 28.44 30.04
CA ILE A 126 20.35 27.83 31.34
C ILE A 126 19.12 27.82 32.24
N ALA A 127 18.29 28.89 32.21
CA ALA A 127 17.03 28.92 32.95
C ALA A 127 16.06 27.80 32.50
N VAL A 128 15.97 27.53 31.19
CA VAL A 128 15.17 26.40 30.66
C VAL A 128 15.75 25.06 31.10
N GLN A 129 17.08 24.88 31.05
CA GLN A 129 17.73 23.66 31.54
C GLN A 129 17.48 23.44 33.04
N ALA A 130 17.49 24.51 33.85
CA ALA A 130 17.21 24.45 35.28
C ALA A 130 15.75 24.02 35.56
N LEU A 131 14.78 24.55 34.82
CA LEU A 131 13.37 24.11 34.89
C LEU A 131 13.21 22.63 34.52
N HIS A 132 13.88 22.18 33.46
CA HIS A 132 13.91 20.75 33.09
C HIS A 132 14.54 19.88 34.17
N ALA A 133 15.64 20.34 34.77
CA ALA A 133 16.32 19.63 35.84
C ALA A 133 15.45 19.52 37.10
N TYR A 134 14.75 20.58 37.47
CA TYR A 134 13.79 20.55 38.58
C TYR A 134 12.64 19.58 38.29
N GLY A 135 12.07 19.62 37.08
CA GLY A 135 10.99 18.71 36.67
C GLY A 135 11.37 17.22 36.76
N ARG A 136 12.66 16.88 36.60
CA ARG A 136 13.19 15.52 36.76
C ARG A 136 13.21 15.01 38.20
N LEU A 137 13.07 15.87 39.20
CA LEU A 137 13.15 15.48 40.61
C LEU A 137 11.89 14.71 41.04
N ALA A 138 12.10 13.55 41.69
CA ALA A 138 11.03 12.69 42.16
C ALA A 138 10.23 13.34 43.32
N ASP A 139 10.92 13.97 44.26
CA ASP A 139 10.34 14.53 45.50
C ASP A 139 10.11 16.06 45.45
N GLY A 140 10.22 16.68 44.26
CA GLY A 140 10.02 18.13 44.12
C GLY A 140 8.54 18.53 44.28
N ASP A 141 8.28 19.61 45.03
CA ASP A 141 6.95 20.21 45.16
C ASP A 141 6.61 21.04 43.92
N LEU A 142 6.25 20.34 42.84
CA LEU A 142 5.95 20.93 41.54
C LEU A 142 4.80 21.95 41.61
N ALA A 143 3.79 21.69 42.44
CA ALA A 143 2.64 22.58 42.59
C ALA A 143 3.05 23.91 43.23
N ALA A 144 3.87 23.86 44.29
CA ALA A 144 4.41 25.06 44.92
C ALA A 144 5.31 25.86 43.96
N VAL A 145 6.23 25.19 43.24
CA VAL A 145 7.09 25.90 42.26
C VAL A 145 6.24 26.50 41.14
N ALA A 146 5.31 25.74 40.56
CA ALA A 146 4.47 26.24 39.48
C ALA A 146 3.65 27.46 39.92
N THR A 147 3.12 27.48 41.15
CA THR A 147 2.36 28.62 41.69
C THR A 147 3.24 29.86 41.90
N SER A 148 4.51 29.66 42.25
CA SER A 148 5.47 30.75 42.48
C SER A 148 6.10 31.30 41.20
N LEU A 149 5.92 30.66 40.04
CA LEU A 149 6.42 31.14 38.76
C LEU A 149 5.44 32.13 38.13
N GLU A 150 5.89 33.36 37.90
CA GLU A 150 5.08 34.41 37.24
C GLU A 150 4.81 34.09 35.76
N SER A 151 5.83 33.56 35.07
CA SER A 151 5.78 33.24 33.64
C SER A 151 4.97 31.97 33.36
N ALA A 152 3.91 32.10 32.55
CA ALA A 152 3.12 30.96 32.07
C ALA A 152 3.96 29.96 31.26
N ALA A 153 4.92 30.46 30.48
CA ALA A 153 5.82 29.60 29.70
C ALA A 153 6.73 28.76 30.61
N ASP A 154 7.24 29.31 31.71
CA ASP A 154 8.09 28.56 32.64
C ASP A 154 7.30 27.49 33.39
N ARG A 155 6.03 27.78 33.75
CA ARG A 155 5.12 26.77 34.30
C ARG A 155 4.92 25.60 33.33
N VAL A 156 4.65 25.90 32.06
CA VAL A 156 4.51 24.88 31.02
C VAL A 156 5.78 24.04 30.87
N ILE A 157 6.95 24.67 30.77
CA ILE A 157 8.25 23.98 30.63
C ILE A 157 8.49 23.03 31.82
N LEU A 158 8.27 23.51 33.04
CA LEU A 158 8.46 22.72 34.26
C LEU A 158 7.54 21.50 34.30
N ILE A 159 6.24 21.70 34.10
CA ILE A 159 5.24 20.64 34.19
C ILE A 159 5.41 19.65 33.03
N ALA A 160 5.67 20.11 31.80
CA ALA A 160 5.94 19.22 30.67
C ALA A 160 7.19 18.36 30.90
N ALA A 161 8.29 18.95 31.39
CA ALA A 161 9.49 18.20 31.74
C ALA A 161 9.18 17.14 32.81
N ALA A 162 8.46 17.50 33.87
CA ALA A 162 8.04 16.55 34.89
C ALA A 162 7.16 15.42 34.31
N ALA A 163 6.21 15.77 33.46
CA ALA A 163 5.32 14.84 32.79
C ALA A 163 6.03 13.92 31.80
N LEU A 164 7.25 14.22 31.35
CA LEU A 164 8.05 13.36 30.46
C LEU A 164 8.95 12.39 31.23
N HIS A 165 9.47 12.80 32.38
CA HIS A 165 10.46 12.03 33.14
C HIS A 165 9.86 11.10 34.21
N ARG A 166 8.59 11.29 34.58
CA ARG A 166 7.88 10.45 35.55
C ARG A 166 7.31 9.16 34.92
N PRO A 167 6.89 8.15 35.71
CA PRO A 167 6.07 7.06 35.19
C PRO A 167 4.79 7.58 34.49
N PRO A 168 4.27 6.90 33.46
CA PRO A 168 3.06 7.35 32.75
C PRO A 168 1.85 7.59 33.66
N GLU A 169 1.71 6.79 34.71
CA GLU A 169 0.62 6.93 35.68
C GLU A 169 0.72 8.21 36.51
N ASP A 170 1.93 8.61 36.88
CA ASP A 170 2.16 9.84 37.63
C ASP A 170 2.05 11.07 36.72
N ALA A 171 2.43 10.96 35.45
CA ALA A 171 2.17 11.99 34.45
C ALA A 171 0.66 12.19 34.22
N ALA A 172 -0.16 11.13 34.27
CA ALA A 172 -1.61 11.23 34.18
C ALA A 172 -2.22 11.95 35.39
N ARG A 173 -1.74 11.66 36.61
CA ARG A 173 -2.15 12.43 37.80
C ARG A 173 -1.78 13.89 37.68
N LEU A 174 -0.56 14.18 37.22
CA LEU A 174 -0.10 15.55 37.00
C LEU A 174 -1.00 16.30 36.00
N ALA A 175 -1.37 15.65 34.89
CA ALA A 175 -2.29 16.24 33.91
C ALA A 175 -3.65 16.61 34.54
N ILE A 176 -4.22 15.73 35.37
CA ILE A 176 -5.48 15.97 36.11
C ILE A 176 -5.33 17.11 37.13
N GLU A 177 -4.24 17.12 37.90
CA GLU A 177 -3.96 18.17 38.88
C GLU A 177 -3.87 19.56 38.21
N THR A 178 -3.36 19.61 36.97
CA THR A 178 -3.24 20.83 36.17
C THR A 178 -4.44 21.15 35.27
N GLU A 179 -5.53 20.37 35.31
CA GLU A 179 -6.68 20.52 34.40
C GLU A 179 -7.37 21.90 34.50
N HIS A 180 -7.28 22.54 35.67
CA HIS A 180 -7.79 23.89 35.89
C HIS A 180 -7.09 24.96 35.02
N ASP A 181 -5.89 24.69 34.51
CA ASP A 181 -5.20 25.50 33.50
C ASP A 181 -5.10 24.70 32.19
N ALA A 182 -6.08 24.93 31.31
CA ALA A 182 -6.18 24.24 30.02
C ALA A 182 -4.91 24.37 29.16
N SER A 183 -4.14 25.45 29.31
CA SER A 183 -2.90 25.66 28.54
C SER A 183 -1.79 24.69 28.97
N ILE A 184 -1.68 24.45 30.28
CA ILE A 184 -0.69 23.54 30.87
C ILE A 184 -1.10 22.09 30.59
N ALA A 185 -2.38 21.74 30.83
CA ALA A 185 -2.88 20.40 30.55
C ALA A 185 -2.72 20.02 29.06
N HIS A 186 -2.99 20.95 28.15
CA HIS A 186 -2.78 20.76 26.72
C HIS A 186 -1.30 20.54 26.37
N ALA A 187 -0.39 21.33 26.93
CA ALA A 187 1.04 21.19 26.69
C ALA A 187 1.60 19.86 27.21
N VAL A 188 1.14 19.41 28.39
CA VAL A 188 1.47 18.10 28.94
C VAL A 188 1.03 16.98 28.00
N ILE A 189 -0.23 17.00 27.55
CA ILE A 189 -0.74 16.01 26.61
C ILE A 189 0.08 16.03 25.32
N HIS A 190 0.28 17.20 24.72
CA HIS A 190 1.05 17.35 23.48
C HIS A 190 2.45 16.73 23.60
N ASP A 191 3.20 17.03 24.66
CA ASP A 191 4.57 16.56 24.83
C ASP A 191 4.64 15.07 25.17
N VAL A 192 3.74 14.58 26.02
CA VAL A 192 3.57 13.15 26.29
C VAL A 192 3.30 12.40 24.97
N LEU A 193 2.34 12.88 24.19
CA LEU A 193 1.95 12.27 22.93
C LEU A 193 3.04 12.33 21.87
N ARG A 194 3.95 13.32 21.90
CA ARG A 194 5.01 13.48 20.88
C ARG A 194 6.32 12.77 21.24
N GLN A 195 6.65 12.67 22.53
CA GLN A 195 7.98 12.24 22.97
C GLN A 195 8.00 10.85 23.62
N ARG A 196 6.88 10.37 24.17
CA ARG A 196 6.83 9.03 24.79
C ARG A 196 6.65 7.91 23.78
N THR A 197 6.92 6.67 24.19
CA THR A 197 6.63 5.49 23.36
C THR A 197 5.13 5.18 23.35
N VAL A 198 4.63 4.49 22.32
CA VAL A 198 3.20 4.10 22.24
C VAL A 198 2.76 3.26 23.45
N PRO A 199 3.54 2.28 23.97
CA PRO A 199 3.19 1.58 25.20
C PRO A 199 3.03 2.49 26.42
N ASP A 200 3.87 3.53 26.55
CA ASP A 200 3.73 4.51 27.64
C ASP A 200 2.46 5.35 27.49
N ILE A 201 2.12 5.75 26.26
CA ILE A 201 0.87 6.47 25.96
C ILE A 201 -0.35 5.60 26.31
N ALA A 202 -0.32 4.30 26.00
CA ALA A 202 -1.38 3.38 26.39
C ALA A 202 -1.55 3.27 27.91
N ARG A 203 -0.43 3.26 28.66
CA ARG A 203 -0.46 3.29 30.14
C ARG A 203 -0.99 4.63 30.68
N PHE A 204 -0.59 5.75 30.08
CA PHE A 204 -1.09 7.08 30.42
C PHE A 204 -2.61 7.18 30.23
N LEU A 205 -3.13 6.77 29.06
CA LEU A 205 -4.57 6.74 28.78
C LEU A 205 -5.34 5.83 29.74
N ARG A 206 -4.77 4.65 30.06
CA ARG A 206 -5.35 3.74 31.06
C ARG A 206 -5.43 4.40 32.44
N ALA A 207 -4.40 5.13 32.84
CA ALA A 207 -4.37 5.84 34.13
C ALA A 207 -5.41 6.96 34.17
N LEU A 208 -5.50 7.81 33.14
CA LEU A 208 -6.53 8.84 33.03
C LEU A 208 -7.94 8.25 33.11
N HIS A 209 -8.19 7.15 32.41
CA HIS A 209 -9.47 6.46 32.44
C HIS A 209 -9.80 5.91 33.84
N LEU A 210 -8.84 5.24 34.50
CA LEU A 210 -9.03 4.69 35.85
C LEU A 210 -9.25 5.78 36.91
N LEU A 211 -8.66 6.96 36.72
CA LEU A 211 -8.81 8.12 37.60
C LEU A 211 -10.09 8.93 37.30
N GLY A 212 -10.87 8.55 36.29
CA GLY A 212 -12.15 9.17 36.00
C GLY A 212 -12.05 10.55 35.31
N ALA A 213 -11.05 10.75 34.46
CA ALA A 213 -10.84 11.99 33.70
C ALA A 213 -11.23 11.83 32.21
N PRO A 214 -12.53 11.76 31.86
CA PRO A 214 -12.99 11.46 30.50
C PRO A 214 -12.62 12.54 29.48
N ASP A 215 -12.60 13.82 29.89
CA ASP A 215 -12.28 14.93 28.99
C ASP A 215 -10.81 14.88 28.55
N LEU A 216 -9.89 14.63 29.49
CA LEU A 216 -8.47 14.42 29.19
C LEU A 216 -8.22 13.16 28.34
N VAL A 217 -8.98 12.08 28.56
CA VAL A 217 -8.93 10.88 27.69
C VAL A 217 -9.32 11.25 26.26
N ASN A 218 -10.46 11.93 26.10
CA ASN A 218 -10.99 12.35 24.80
C ASN A 218 -10.01 13.29 24.07
N ASP A 219 -9.46 14.29 24.78
CA ASP A 219 -8.48 15.21 24.21
C ASP A 219 -7.18 14.51 23.81
N THR A 220 -6.71 13.56 24.61
CA THR A 220 -5.53 12.75 24.31
C THR A 220 -5.75 11.90 23.06
N VAL A 221 -6.89 11.21 22.95
CA VAL A 221 -7.24 10.39 21.78
C VAL A 221 -7.40 11.26 20.53
N LYS A 222 -8.10 12.39 20.64
CA LYS A 222 -8.29 13.36 19.55
C LYS A 222 -6.95 13.89 19.03
N GLN A 223 -6.07 14.31 19.93
CA GLN A 223 -4.76 14.85 19.55
C GLN A 223 -3.87 13.77 18.93
N PHE A 224 -3.89 12.54 19.45
CA PHE A 224 -3.06 11.45 18.90
C PHE A 224 -3.54 10.98 17.52
N ALA A 225 -4.86 10.94 17.30
CA ALA A 225 -5.44 10.57 16.00
C ALA A 225 -5.20 11.62 14.91
N ALA A 226 -5.07 12.89 15.29
CA ALA A 226 -4.96 14.01 14.35
C ALA A 226 -3.72 13.90 13.43
N PRO A 227 -3.79 14.40 12.18
CA PRO A 227 -2.62 14.51 11.31
C PRO A 227 -1.48 15.34 11.91
N SER A 228 -1.82 16.36 12.70
CA SER A 228 -0.87 17.27 13.36
C SER A 228 -0.10 16.65 14.53
N SER A 229 -0.45 15.43 14.97
CA SER A 229 0.23 14.72 16.07
C SER A 229 1.70 14.42 15.81
N GLY A 230 2.12 14.38 14.54
CA GLY A 230 3.43 13.90 14.13
C GLY A 230 3.61 12.38 14.28
N ARG A 231 2.54 11.64 14.58
CA ARG A 231 2.53 10.17 14.74
C ARG A 231 2.17 9.47 13.44
N SER A 232 2.88 8.38 13.16
CA SER A 232 2.65 7.56 11.96
C SER A 232 1.37 6.73 12.08
N ASN A 233 0.85 6.23 10.96
CA ASN A 233 -0.28 5.30 10.98
C ASN A 233 0.08 3.97 11.67
N LEU A 234 1.37 3.60 11.68
CA LEU A 234 1.87 2.48 12.50
C LEU A 234 1.73 2.75 13.99
N ASP A 235 2.07 3.95 14.47
CA ASP A 235 1.91 4.33 15.88
C ASP A 235 0.43 4.32 16.29
N LYS A 236 -0.46 4.79 15.41
CA LYS A 236 -1.91 4.80 15.61
C LYS A 236 -2.48 3.38 15.69
N ALA A 237 -2.10 2.51 14.76
CA ALA A 237 -2.48 1.09 14.79
C ALA A 237 -1.91 0.38 16.04
N LEU A 238 -0.68 0.67 16.43
CA LEU A 238 -0.06 0.10 17.64
C LEU A 238 -0.78 0.53 18.91
N LEU A 239 -1.18 1.81 19.02
CA LEU A 239 -1.94 2.29 20.17
C LEU A 239 -3.32 1.63 20.23
N TYR A 240 -3.99 1.49 19.08
CA TYR A 240 -5.25 0.75 18.99
C TYR A 240 -5.11 -0.66 19.55
N VAL A 241 -4.12 -1.43 19.06
CA VAL A 241 -3.89 -2.81 19.50
C VAL A 241 -3.58 -2.87 21.01
N ALA A 242 -2.79 -1.94 21.52
CA ALA A 242 -2.44 -1.88 22.94
C ALA A 242 -3.66 -1.57 23.85
N LEU A 243 -4.60 -0.75 23.37
CA LEU A 243 -5.82 -0.42 24.11
C LEU A 243 -6.87 -1.53 24.01
N ASP A 244 -7.09 -2.09 22.80
CA ASP A 244 -8.09 -3.14 22.54
C ASP A 244 -7.80 -4.44 23.30
N ALA A 245 -6.53 -4.70 23.65
CA ALA A 245 -6.14 -5.80 24.52
C ALA A 245 -6.82 -5.80 25.91
N SER A 246 -7.42 -4.69 26.35
CA SER A 246 -8.20 -4.59 27.58
C SER A 246 -9.67 -4.28 27.29
N PRO A 247 -10.63 -5.13 27.71
CA PRO A 247 -12.05 -4.90 27.48
C PRO A 247 -12.57 -3.55 28.00
N ARG A 248 -11.97 -3.02 29.08
CA ARG A 248 -12.33 -1.73 29.68
C ARG A 248 -11.91 -0.52 28.85
N LEU A 249 -10.94 -0.68 27.95
CA LEU A 249 -10.40 0.40 27.10
C LEU A 249 -10.86 0.27 25.65
N ARG A 250 -11.67 -0.74 25.34
CA ARG A 250 -12.12 -1.03 23.96
C ARG A 250 -12.87 0.14 23.33
N GLU A 251 -13.70 0.85 24.09
CA GLU A 251 -14.40 2.04 23.58
C GLU A 251 -13.43 3.15 23.19
N ILE A 252 -12.38 3.36 23.99
CA ILE A 252 -11.30 4.33 23.70
C ILE A 252 -10.53 3.90 22.45
N ALA A 253 -10.24 2.61 22.29
CA ALA A 253 -9.60 2.08 21.09
C ALA A 253 -10.47 2.30 19.84
N LEU A 254 -11.79 2.06 19.94
CA LEU A 254 -12.72 2.26 18.83
C LEU A 254 -12.86 3.75 18.46
N ASP A 255 -12.87 4.66 19.43
CA ASP A 255 -12.86 6.12 19.18
C ASP A 255 -11.55 6.55 18.51
N LEU A 256 -10.40 6.03 18.96
CA LEU A 256 -9.10 6.27 18.33
C LEU A 256 -9.12 5.83 16.85
N LEU A 257 -9.63 4.64 16.57
CA LEU A 257 -9.71 4.13 15.20
C LEU A 257 -10.64 4.98 14.33
N TRP A 258 -11.82 5.34 14.85
CA TRP A 258 -12.78 6.19 14.14
C TRP A 258 -12.16 7.55 13.77
N ARG A 259 -11.53 8.24 14.74
CA ARG A 259 -10.86 9.52 14.48
C ARG A 259 -9.65 9.39 13.55
N THR A 260 -8.93 8.28 13.65
CA THR A 260 -7.80 8.00 12.76
C THR A 260 -8.27 7.85 11.33
N LEU A 261 -9.39 7.13 11.09
CA LEU A 261 -10.01 6.97 9.78
C LEU A 261 -10.49 8.31 9.22
N GLY A 262 -11.15 9.14 10.03
CA GLY A 262 -11.55 10.50 9.63
C GLY A 262 -10.37 11.39 9.23
N ALA A 263 -9.19 11.15 9.80
CA ALA A 263 -7.96 11.86 9.47
C ALA A 263 -7.22 11.31 8.23
N VAL A 264 -7.61 10.15 7.66
CA VAL A 264 -6.95 9.56 6.49
C VAL A 264 -7.15 10.42 5.23
N GLY A 265 -8.25 11.18 5.14
CA GLY A 265 -8.57 12.02 3.99
C GLY A 265 -7.62 13.22 3.76
N ASP A 266 -6.93 13.68 4.80
CA ASP A 266 -6.08 14.88 4.77
C ASP A 266 -4.60 14.61 4.46
N LEU A 267 -4.20 13.34 4.43
CA LEU A 267 -2.80 12.95 4.31
C LEU A 267 -2.42 12.78 2.83
N GLY A 268 -1.95 13.86 2.21
CA GLY A 268 -1.15 13.75 0.99
C GLY A 268 0.00 12.75 1.16
N ARG A 269 0.42 12.07 0.09
CA ARG A 269 1.51 11.08 0.12
C ARG A 269 2.82 11.74 0.59
N ALA A 270 3.11 11.64 1.89
CA ALA A 270 4.43 11.98 2.44
C ALA A 270 5.48 10.97 1.92
N PRO A 271 6.79 11.28 1.94
CA PRO A 271 7.84 10.30 1.69
C PRO A 271 8.09 9.40 2.92
N GLY A 272 8.23 8.08 2.75
CA GLY A 272 8.44 7.11 3.84
C GLY A 272 7.99 5.67 3.52
N PRO A 273 8.29 4.67 4.39
CA PRO A 273 7.84 3.28 4.26
C PRO A 273 6.31 3.16 4.25
N ALA A 274 5.78 2.22 3.47
CA ALA A 274 4.35 2.03 3.30
C ALA A 274 3.61 1.82 4.63
N GLN A 275 4.13 1.01 5.56
CA GLN A 275 3.47 0.74 6.85
C GLN A 275 3.35 1.99 7.75
N GLN A 276 4.20 3.00 7.56
CA GLN A 276 4.12 4.24 8.34
C GLN A 276 3.04 5.19 7.81
N GLN A 277 2.63 5.02 6.55
CA GLN A 277 1.71 5.91 5.84
C GLN A 277 0.36 5.26 5.57
N ASP A 278 0.33 3.94 5.41
CA ASP A 278 -0.84 3.15 5.06
C ASP A 278 -1.36 2.44 6.31
N LEU A 279 -2.54 2.85 6.77
CA LEU A 279 -3.20 2.27 7.93
C LEU A 279 -3.56 0.80 7.72
N VAL A 280 -3.92 0.40 6.50
CA VAL A 280 -4.23 -0.99 6.16
C VAL A 280 -2.96 -1.84 6.27
N ALA A 281 -1.85 -1.35 5.72
CA ALA A 281 -0.55 -2.03 5.84
C ALA A 281 -0.07 -2.10 7.31
N ALA A 282 -0.30 -1.05 8.10
CA ALA A 282 0.04 -1.04 9.52
C ALA A 282 -0.71 -2.12 10.32
N PHE A 283 -2.03 -2.22 10.14
CA PHE A 283 -2.81 -3.26 10.80
C PHE A 283 -2.45 -4.67 10.31
N TRP A 284 -2.18 -4.83 9.02
CA TRP A 284 -1.72 -6.10 8.47
C TRP A 284 -0.38 -6.55 9.09
N GLU A 285 0.57 -5.64 9.27
CA GLU A 285 1.87 -5.94 9.88
C GLU A 285 1.75 -6.29 11.37
N LEU A 286 0.96 -5.52 12.13
CA LEU A 286 0.81 -5.71 13.57
C LEU A 286 -0.11 -6.89 13.93
N CYS A 287 -1.05 -7.23 13.05
CA CYS A 287 -2.04 -8.27 13.26
C CYS A 287 -2.23 -9.11 11.98
N PRO A 288 -1.22 -9.91 11.56
CA PRO A 288 -1.22 -10.64 10.27
C PRO A 288 -2.29 -11.76 10.13
N GLY A 289 -3.19 -11.90 11.10
CA GLY A 289 -4.42 -12.70 11.00
C GLY A 289 -5.62 -12.06 11.68
N GLY A 290 -5.48 -10.81 12.12
CA GLY A 290 -6.54 -10.04 12.76
C GLY A 290 -7.36 -9.28 11.71
N ARG A 291 -8.69 -9.31 11.86
CA ARG A 291 -9.65 -8.65 10.96
C ARG A 291 -10.09 -7.29 11.52
N VAL A 292 -9.14 -6.45 11.94
CA VAL A 292 -9.46 -5.22 12.70
C VAL A 292 -10.30 -4.24 11.87
N LEU A 293 -9.80 -3.84 10.70
CA LEU A 293 -10.51 -2.91 9.82
C LEU A 293 -11.74 -3.58 9.22
N GLU A 294 -11.61 -4.84 8.83
CA GLU A 294 -12.68 -5.65 8.25
C GLU A 294 -13.88 -5.77 9.20
N ASP A 295 -13.65 -6.11 10.47
CA ASP A 295 -14.70 -6.21 11.49
C ASP A 295 -15.30 -4.85 11.82
N TRP A 296 -14.48 -3.80 11.88
CA TRP A 296 -14.93 -2.44 12.12
C TRP A 296 -15.87 -1.95 11.01
N PHE A 297 -15.52 -2.20 9.75
CA PHE A 297 -16.35 -1.82 8.60
C PHE A 297 -17.60 -2.69 8.48
N ARG A 298 -17.51 -4.00 8.72
CA ARG A 298 -18.68 -4.89 8.70
C ARG A 298 -19.80 -4.37 9.61
N LEU A 299 -19.48 -4.03 10.86
CA LEU A 299 -20.47 -3.54 11.82
C LEU A 299 -21.09 -2.18 11.43
N ARG A 300 -20.32 -1.29 10.79
CA ARG A 300 -20.77 0.08 10.47
C ARG A 300 -21.42 0.23 9.10
N LEU A 301 -21.00 -0.56 8.13
CA LEU A 301 -21.66 -0.60 6.82
C LEU A 301 -23.08 -1.18 6.96
N ASP A 302 -23.29 -2.12 7.88
CA ASP A 302 -24.60 -2.72 8.13
C ASP A 302 -25.47 -1.87 9.08
N GLY A 303 -24.88 -0.95 9.85
CA GLY A 303 -25.60 -0.01 10.72
C GLY A 303 -26.06 1.25 9.97
N SER A 304 -27.36 1.57 10.01
CA SER A 304 -27.95 2.63 9.17
C SER A 304 -27.45 4.06 9.45
N GLU A 305 -26.99 4.37 10.67
CA GLU A 305 -26.66 5.76 11.06
C GLU A 305 -25.29 6.24 10.59
N ASN A 306 -24.31 5.33 10.36
CA ASN A 306 -22.92 5.71 10.03
C ASN A 306 -22.40 5.06 8.73
N ALA A 307 -23.28 4.45 7.94
CA ALA A 307 -22.87 3.72 6.74
C ALA A 307 -22.24 4.63 5.67
N GLU A 308 -22.64 5.91 5.60
CA GLU A 308 -22.08 6.86 4.62
C GLU A 308 -20.63 7.22 4.91
N GLU A 309 -20.34 7.70 6.12
CA GLU A 309 -18.98 7.96 6.58
C GLU A 309 -18.09 6.70 6.48
N ALA A 310 -18.63 5.53 6.84
CA ALA A 310 -17.89 4.27 6.72
C ALA A 310 -17.54 3.95 5.25
N ARG A 311 -18.42 4.24 4.28
CA ARG A 311 -18.13 4.05 2.85
C ARG A 311 -17.02 5.00 2.39
N GLU A 312 -17.06 6.26 2.79
CA GLU A 312 -16.02 7.24 2.48
C GLU A 312 -14.65 6.78 3.01
N HIS A 313 -14.59 6.31 4.25
CA HIS A 313 -13.37 5.73 4.81
C HIS A 313 -12.87 4.51 4.03
N VAL A 314 -13.75 3.60 3.61
CA VAL A 314 -13.35 2.46 2.75
C VAL A 314 -12.74 2.97 1.43
N VAL A 315 -13.39 3.92 0.77
CA VAL A 315 -12.90 4.51 -0.49
C VAL A 315 -11.50 5.09 -0.29
N LEU A 316 -11.30 5.90 0.75
CA LEU A 316 -9.99 6.51 1.06
C LEU A 316 -8.91 5.46 1.30
N LEU A 317 -9.21 4.40 2.06
CA LEU A 317 -8.26 3.32 2.31
C LEU A 317 -7.91 2.56 1.03
N LEU A 318 -8.89 2.19 0.20
CA LEU A 318 -8.63 1.46 -1.05
C LEU A 318 -7.74 2.25 -2.02
N ARG A 319 -7.87 3.58 -2.04
CA ARG A 319 -7.04 4.49 -2.86
C ARG A 319 -5.62 4.64 -2.31
N GLY A 320 -5.50 4.71 -0.99
CA GLY A 320 -4.25 4.94 -0.27
C GLY A 320 -3.36 3.70 -0.14
N SER A 321 -3.96 2.50 -0.16
CA SER A 321 -3.30 1.26 0.23
C SER A 321 -2.90 0.36 -0.93
N ARG A 322 -1.90 -0.51 -0.70
CA ARG A 322 -1.46 -1.54 -1.66
C ARG A 322 -0.99 -2.80 -0.94
N GLY A 323 -1.02 -3.94 -1.64
CA GLY A 323 -0.48 -5.21 -1.15
C GLY A 323 -1.47 -6.02 -0.29
N PRO A 324 -0.98 -7.02 0.47
CA PRO A 324 -1.80 -8.09 1.03
C PRO A 324 -2.86 -7.61 2.03
N GLY A 325 -2.60 -6.56 2.80
CA GLY A 325 -3.59 -5.97 3.69
C GLY A 325 -4.80 -5.40 2.94
N ARG A 326 -4.58 -4.72 1.81
CA ARG A 326 -5.67 -4.22 0.97
C ARG A 326 -6.44 -5.39 0.35
N ASP A 327 -5.74 -6.43 -0.09
CA ASP A 327 -6.37 -7.59 -0.70
C ASP A 327 -7.24 -8.36 0.32
N SER A 328 -6.80 -8.43 1.59
CA SER A 328 -7.61 -8.91 2.73
C SER A 328 -8.87 -8.06 2.93
N LEU A 329 -8.73 -6.73 2.96
CA LEU A 329 -9.87 -5.81 3.10
C LEU A 329 -10.88 -5.97 1.94
N LEU A 330 -10.41 -6.09 0.70
CA LEU A 330 -11.24 -6.33 -0.47
C LEU A 330 -11.99 -7.65 -0.38
N ALA A 331 -11.31 -8.73 0.02
CA ALA A 331 -11.94 -10.04 0.21
C ALA A 331 -13.02 -10.01 1.31
N ALA A 332 -12.75 -9.32 2.41
CA ALA A 332 -13.72 -9.11 3.48
C ALA A 332 -14.94 -8.30 3.04
N LEU A 333 -14.74 -7.20 2.31
CA LEU A 333 -15.86 -6.41 1.75
C LEU A 333 -16.70 -7.25 0.80
N ALA A 334 -16.06 -8.01 -0.09
CA ALA A 334 -16.74 -8.90 -1.03
C ALA A 334 -17.62 -9.95 -0.31
N GLY A 335 -17.14 -10.53 0.79
CA GLY A 335 -17.88 -11.51 1.58
C GLY A 335 -18.96 -10.91 2.49
N ASP A 336 -18.66 -9.81 3.18
CA ASP A 336 -19.45 -9.34 4.33
C ASP A 336 -20.33 -8.12 4.01
N ALA A 337 -19.87 -7.13 3.22
CA ALA A 337 -20.58 -5.87 2.99
C ALA A 337 -21.77 -5.96 2.02
N THR A 338 -22.96 -5.47 2.40
CA THR A 338 -24.17 -5.61 1.56
C THR A 338 -23.99 -5.14 0.11
N PRO A 339 -24.71 -5.74 -0.87
CA PRO A 339 -24.64 -5.31 -2.27
C PRO A 339 -24.93 -3.81 -2.50
N THR A 340 -25.74 -3.19 -1.64
CA THR A 340 -25.96 -1.73 -1.65
C THR A 340 -24.68 -0.97 -1.36
N ASN A 341 -23.98 -1.34 -0.29
CA ASN A 341 -22.75 -0.67 0.12
C ASN A 341 -21.64 -0.88 -0.91
N LEU A 342 -21.50 -2.11 -1.43
CA LEU A 342 -20.55 -2.41 -2.50
C LEU A 342 -20.81 -1.56 -3.75
N LYS A 343 -22.08 -1.44 -4.16
CA LYS A 343 -22.46 -0.57 -5.29
C LYS A 343 -22.07 0.89 -5.01
N ARG A 344 -22.40 1.43 -3.84
CA ARG A 344 -22.10 2.82 -3.48
C ARG A 344 -20.59 3.11 -3.43
N ILE A 345 -19.81 2.22 -2.83
CA ILE A 345 -18.33 2.33 -2.81
C ILE A 345 -17.78 2.31 -4.24
N CYS A 346 -18.28 1.39 -5.08
CA CYS A 346 -17.88 1.31 -6.48
C CYS A 346 -18.26 2.57 -7.28
N GLU A 347 -19.45 3.13 -7.06
CA GLU A 347 -19.89 4.40 -7.66
C GLU A 347 -18.93 5.53 -7.30
N THR A 348 -18.65 5.73 -6.01
CA THR A 348 -17.73 6.78 -5.55
C THR A 348 -16.33 6.62 -6.14
N LEU A 349 -15.79 5.40 -6.17
CA LEU A 349 -14.48 5.15 -6.79
C LEU A 349 -14.46 5.49 -8.29
N MET A 350 -15.54 5.20 -9.02
CA MET A 350 -15.64 5.53 -10.44
C MET A 350 -15.81 7.04 -10.66
N GLU A 351 -16.62 7.72 -9.83
CA GLU A 351 -16.86 9.17 -9.89
C GLU A 351 -15.58 9.98 -9.58
N GLU A 352 -14.74 9.49 -8.67
CA GLU A 352 -13.46 10.10 -8.32
C GLU A 352 -12.30 9.76 -9.29
N GLY A 353 -12.55 8.93 -10.31
CA GLY A 353 -11.56 8.55 -11.33
C GLY A 353 -10.63 7.39 -10.94
N ASP A 354 -10.91 6.69 -9.84
CA ASP A 354 -10.13 5.56 -9.32
C ASP A 354 -10.67 4.20 -9.82
N GLU A 355 -10.87 4.10 -11.13
CA GLU A 355 -11.44 2.92 -11.80
C GLU A 355 -10.68 1.62 -11.51
N ALA A 356 -9.37 1.70 -11.30
CA ALA A 356 -8.57 0.53 -10.96
C ALA A 356 -9.00 -0.10 -9.63
N GLN A 357 -9.33 0.70 -8.61
CA GLN A 357 -9.79 0.18 -7.32
C GLN A 357 -11.24 -0.34 -7.42
N ALA A 358 -12.09 0.32 -8.20
CA ALA A 358 -13.45 -0.16 -8.49
C ALA A 358 -13.40 -1.55 -9.17
N ALA A 359 -12.52 -1.71 -10.16
CA ALA A 359 -12.30 -2.99 -10.83
C ALA A 359 -11.83 -4.08 -9.86
N MET A 360 -10.92 -3.76 -8.94
CA MET A 360 -10.45 -4.72 -7.93
C MET A 360 -11.57 -5.17 -6.98
N LEU A 361 -12.43 -4.24 -6.54
CA LEU A 361 -13.58 -4.57 -5.70
C LEU A 361 -14.57 -5.50 -6.43
N VAL A 362 -14.91 -5.19 -7.67
CA VAL A 362 -15.82 -6.01 -8.48
C VAL A 362 -15.23 -7.39 -8.77
N ARG A 363 -13.93 -7.46 -9.06
CA ARG A 363 -13.22 -8.74 -9.22
C ARG A 363 -13.21 -9.54 -7.94
N ALA A 364 -12.92 -8.93 -6.78
CA ALA A 364 -12.98 -9.61 -5.49
C ALA A 364 -14.38 -10.18 -5.22
N LEU A 365 -15.44 -9.42 -5.53
CA LEU A 365 -16.81 -9.91 -5.45
C LEU A 365 -17.06 -11.11 -6.37
N ALA A 366 -16.62 -11.05 -7.63
CA ALA A 366 -16.75 -12.16 -8.56
C ALA A 366 -16.00 -13.42 -8.13
N HIS A 367 -14.82 -13.27 -7.50
CA HIS A 367 -14.01 -14.39 -7.01
C HIS A 367 -14.50 -14.97 -5.68
N SER A 368 -15.38 -14.27 -4.94
CA SER A 368 -15.92 -14.76 -3.68
C SER A 368 -16.78 -16.02 -3.83
N GLY A 369 -17.26 -16.32 -5.05
CA GLY A 369 -18.10 -17.49 -5.34
C GLY A 369 -19.58 -17.32 -4.96
N HIS A 370 -19.97 -16.18 -4.38
CA HIS A 370 -21.36 -15.91 -3.99
C HIS A 370 -22.20 -15.37 -5.17
N ILE A 371 -22.71 -16.28 -6.01
CA ILE A 371 -23.50 -15.95 -7.22
C ILE A 371 -24.67 -15.02 -6.91
N GLU A 372 -25.49 -15.33 -5.91
CA GLU A 372 -26.67 -14.53 -5.54
C GLU A 372 -26.29 -13.10 -5.16
N ARG A 373 -25.19 -12.94 -4.42
CA ARG A 373 -24.70 -11.63 -3.96
C ARG A 373 -24.18 -10.77 -5.12
N LEU A 374 -23.47 -11.39 -6.06
CA LEU A 374 -23.04 -10.72 -7.29
C LEU A 374 -24.24 -10.38 -8.17
N GLY A 375 -25.24 -11.26 -8.23
CA GLY A 375 -26.54 -11.01 -8.87
C GLY A 375 -27.24 -9.79 -8.28
N ASP A 376 -27.40 -9.72 -6.96
CA ASP A 376 -27.97 -8.58 -6.24
C ASP A 376 -27.21 -7.27 -6.52
N PHE A 377 -25.88 -7.33 -6.55
CA PHE A 377 -25.04 -6.17 -6.88
C PHE A 377 -25.35 -5.66 -8.30
N LEU A 378 -25.42 -6.55 -9.29
CA LEU A 378 -25.73 -6.21 -10.68
C LEU A 378 -27.18 -5.78 -10.89
N ASP A 379 -28.16 -6.37 -10.19
CA ASP A 379 -29.56 -5.95 -10.26
C ASP A 379 -29.72 -4.52 -9.72
N ARG A 380 -29.05 -4.19 -8.59
CA ARG A 380 -29.03 -2.82 -8.05
C ARG A 380 -28.41 -1.80 -9.00
N TRP A 381 -27.37 -2.19 -9.74
CA TRP A 381 -26.85 -1.35 -10.82
C TRP A 381 -27.91 -1.15 -11.90
N SER A 382 -28.61 -2.20 -12.30
CA SER A 382 -29.65 -2.14 -13.34
C SER A 382 -30.79 -1.17 -12.95
N TRP A 383 -31.19 -1.12 -11.68
CA TRP A 383 -32.13 -0.12 -11.16
C TRP A 383 -31.67 1.34 -11.35
N ALA A 384 -30.36 1.60 -11.27
CA ALA A 384 -29.78 2.92 -11.44
C ALA A 384 -29.59 3.31 -12.92
N GLN A 385 -29.88 2.41 -13.87
CA GLN A 385 -29.75 2.62 -15.32
C GLN A 385 -28.37 3.17 -15.73
N PRO A 386 -27.27 2.42 -15.49
CA PRO A 386 -25.92 2.85 -15.83
C PRO A 386 -25.79 3.11 -17.33
N SER A 387 -24.86 3.98 -17.69
CA SER A 387 -24.49 4.18 -19.08
C SER A 387 -24.05 2.86 -19.73
N ALA A 388 -24.24 2.72 -21.05
CA ALA A 388 -23.80 1.54 -21.79
C ALA A 388 -22.28 1.28 -21.68
N ASP A 389 -21.52 2.32 -21.36
CA ASP A 389 -20.08 2.23 -21.14
C ASP A 389 -19.74 1.72 -19.73
N THR A 390 -20.38 2.27 -18.71
CA THR A 390 -20.30 1.78 -17.31
C THR A 390 -20.71 0.31 -17.21
N ALA A 391 -21.83 -0.07 -17.83
CA ALA A 391 -22.29 -1.46 -17.86
C ALA A 391 -21.25 -2.39 -18.52
N ARG A 392 -20.63 -1.95 -19.62
CA ARG A 392 -19.58 -2.73 -20.30
C ARG A 392 -18.36 -2.92 -19.42
N ARG A 393 -17.91 -1.88 -18.72
CA ARG A 393 -16.76 -1.96 -17.79
C ARG A 393 -17.05 -2.90 -16.62
N LEU A 394 -18.21 -2.74 -15.98
CA LEU A 394 -18.63 -3.60 -14.87
C LEU A 394 -18.67 -5.08 -15.26
N LEU A 395 -19.32 -5.39 -16.39
CA LEU A 395 -19.39 -6.76 -16.90
C LEU A 395 -18.00 -7.31 -17.27
N HIS A 396 -17.14 -6.50 -17.88
CA HIS A 396 -15.76 -6.88 -18.15
C HIS A 396 -14.99 -7.22 -16.86
N TRP A 397 -15.16 -6.45 -15.78
CA TRP A 397 -14.51 -6.73 -14.49
C TRP A 397 -15.06 -7.98 -13.80
N VAL A 398 -16.36 -8.27 -13.97
CA VAL A 398 -16.97 -9.51 -13.48
C VAL A 398 -16.46 -10.74 -14.23
N LEU A 399 -16.23 -10.60 -15.54
CA LEU A 399 -15.86 -11.71 -16.42
C LEU A 399 -14.36 -11.96 -16.49
N THR A 400 -13.54 -10.95 -16.21
CA THR A 400 -12.08 -11.04 -16.33
C THR A 400 -11.38 -10.91 -14.98
N PRO A 401 -10.65 -11.95 -14.55
CA PRO A 401 -9.80 -11.85 -13.37
C PRO A 401 -8.62 -10.88 -13.60
N GLU A 402 -7.89 -10.59 -12.52
CA GLU A 402 -6.66 -9.80 -12.61
C GLU A 402 -5.50 -10.66 -13.13
N GLY A 403 -4.83 -10.19 -14.20
CA GLY A 403 -3.74 -10.89 -14.87
C GLY A 403 -4.16 -11.54 -16.19
N GLU A 404 -3.33 -11.43 -17.22
CA GLU A 404 -3.67 -11.88 -18.58
C GLU A 404 -3.73 -13.41 -18.71
N ASP A 405 -3.02 -14.15 -17.86
CA ASP A 405 -2.92 -15.61 -17.90
C ASP A 405 -4.00 -16.33 -17.07
N ARG A 406 -4.99 -15.60 -16.56
CA ARG A 406 -6.06 -16.19 -15.74
C ARG A 406 -7.32 -16.45 -16.57
N GLU A 407 -7.90 -17.62 -16.33
CA GLU A 407 -9.12 -18.06 -17.00
C GLU A 407 -10.29 -17.11 -16.71
N PRO A 408 -11.04 -16.68 -17.73
CA PRO A 408 -12.26 -15.90 -17.54
C PRO A 408 -13.29 -16.64 -16.67
N THR A 409 -14.24 -15.90 -16.09
CA THR A 409 -15.30 -16.46 -15.24
C THR A 409 -16.00 -17.64 -15.92
N ALA A 410 -16.12 -18.77 -15.21
CA ALA A 410 -16.69 -20.01 -15.73
C ALA A 410 -18.14 -19.83 -16.20
N SER A 411 -18.50 -20.50 -17.29
CA SER A 411 -19.83 -20.45 -17.90
C SER A 411 -20.97 -20.79 -16.94
N ALA A 412 -20.78 -21.77 -16.05
CA ALA A 412 -21.77 -22.11 -15.03
C ALA A 412 -22.08 -20.94 -14.08
N VAL A 413 -21.05 -20.16 -13.71
CA VAL A 413 -21.21 -18.97 -12.87
C VAL A 413 -21.90 -17.86 -13.66
N VAL A 414 -21.48 -17.63 -14.91
CA VAL A 414 -22.13 -16.65 -15.82
C VAL A 414 -23.62 -16.94 -15.97
N GLU A 415 -23.99 -18.20 -16.24
CA GLU A 415 -25.39 -18.59 -16.38
C GLU A 415 -26.16 -18.53 -15.07
N GLY A 416 -25.53 -18.86 -13.94
CA GLY A 416 -26.13 -18.70 -12.61
C GLY A 416 -26.51 -17.24 -12.34
N ILE A 417 -25.60 -16.29 -12.62
CA ILE A 417 -25.86 -14.85 -12.49
C ILE A 417 -26.94 -14.40 -13.48
N ALA A 418 -26.83 -14.80 -14.75
CA ALA A 418 -27.77 -14.37 -15.78
C ALA A 418 -29.18 -14.94 -15.57
N ALA A 419 -29.31 -16.13 -14.97
CA ALA A 419 -30.58 -16.70 -14.53
C ALA A 419 -31.15 -15.92 -13.34
N TYR A 420 -30.32 -15.58 -12.35
CA TYR A 420 -30.72 -14.76 -11.21
C TYR A 420 -31.29 -13.40 -11.65
N LEU A 421 -30.64 -12.75 -12.62
CA LEU A 421 -31.05 -11.45 -13.15
C LEU A 421 -32.29 -11.51 -14.07
N ALA A 422 -32.73 -12.69 -14.51
CA ALA A 422 -33.75 -12.84 -15.54
C ALA A 422 -35.15 -12.37 -15.10
N ASP A 423 -35.47 -12.51 -13.81
CA ASP A 423 -36.79 -12.22 -13.24
C ASP A 423 -36.91 -10.77 -12.70
N GLY A 424 -35.83 -9.98 -12.81
CA GLY A 424 -35.72 -8.62 -12.25
C GLY A 424 -35.47 -7.51 -13.27
N HIS A 425 -35.03 -6.36 -12.76
CA HIS A 425 -34.64 -5.22 -13.60
C HIS A 425 -33.30 -5.48 -14.32
N GLY A 426 -32.53 -6.45 -13.83
CA GLY A 426 -31.27 -6.91 -14.38
C GLY A 426 -31.34 -7.73 -15.66
N ARG A 427 -32.51 -8.02 -16.23
CA ARG A 427 -32.62 -8.89 -17.42
C ARG A 427 -31.70 -8.47 -18.57
N THR A 428 -31.71 -7.18 -18.93
CA THR A 428 -30.85 -6.66 -20.01
C THR A 428 -29.37 -6.84 -19.68
N LEU A 429 -28.99 -6.60 -18.42
CA LEU A 429 -27.61 -6.74 -17.95
C LEU A 429 -27.18 -8.22 -17.94
N GLY A 430 -28.08 -9.14 -17.62
CA GLY A 430 -27.85 -10.59 -17.75
C GLY A 430 -27.71 -11.04 -19.20
N GLU A 431 -28.51 -10.48 -20.12
CA GLU A 431 -28.35 -10.71 -21.56
C GLU A 431 -27.00 -10.16 -22.07
N ASP A 432 -26.59 -8.97 -21.61
CA ASP A 432 -25.28 -8.38 -21.91
C ASP A 432 -24.10 -9.17 -21.32
N LEU A 433 -24.24 -9.69 -20.10
CA LEU A 433 -23.27 -10.56 -19.45
C LEU A 433 -23.00 -11.79 -20.34
N ARG A 434 -24.05 -12.46 -20.80
CA ARG A 434 -23.92 -13.62 -21.72
C ARG A 434 -23.21 -13.24 -23.02
N ARG A 435 -23.60 -12.12 -23.64
CA ARG A 435 -22.98 -11.65 -24.88
C ARG A 435 -21.49 -11.40 -24.71
N GLN A 436 -21.09 -10.69 -23.65
CA GLN A 436 -19.68 -10.41 -23.39
C GLN A 436 -18.90 -11.67 -23.02
N ALA A 437 -19.48 -12.54 -22.19
CA ALA A 437 -18.85 -13.81 -21.82
C ALA A 437 -18.54 -14.68 -23.04
N ALA A 438 -19.49 -14.77 -23.99
CA ALA A 438 -19.29 -15.54 -25.22
C ALA A 438 -18.12 -15.01 -26.06
N THR A 439 -17.89 -13.69 -26.09
CA THR A 439 -16.78 -13.09 -26.85
C THR A 439 -15.40 -13.23 -26.19
N LEU A 440 -15.34 -13.66 -24.93
CA LEU A 440 -14.08 -13.92 -24.23
C LEU A 440 -13.61 -15.34 -24.52
N VAL A 441 -12.98 -15.53 -25.68
CA VAL A 441 -12.56 -16.85 -26.19
C VAL A 441 -11.23 -17.34 -25.60
N ARG A 442 -10.36 -16.41 -25.18
CA ARG A 442 -9.01 -16.72 -24.68
C ARG A 442 -9.07 -17.61 -23.43
N LEU A 443 -8.19 -18.62 -23.39
CA LEU A 443 -8.08 -19.59 -22.29
C LEU A 443 -9.36 -20.40 -22.02
N ARG A 444 -10.34 -20.41 -22.94
CA ARG A 444 -11.54 -21.23 -22.82
C ARG A 444 -11.46 -22.50 -23.65
N PRO A 445 -12.00 -23.63 -23.16
CA PRO A 445 -12.19 -24.81 -23.99
C PRO A 445 -13.29 -24.57 -25.04
N ALA A 446 -13.15 -25.23 -26.19
CA ALA A 446 -14.06 -25.09 -27.33
C ALA A 446 -15.54 -25.32 -26.97
N GLU A 447 -15.82 -26.33 -26.15
CA GLU A 447 -17.19 -26.66 -25.70
C GLU A 447 -17.82 -25.54 -24.87
N GLU A 448 -17.02 -24.84 -24.06
CA GLU A 448 -17.52 -23.73 -23.25
C GLU A 448 -17.89 -22.52 -24.11
N ILE A 449 -17.09 -22.22 -25.14
CA ILE A 449 -17.38 -21.14 -26.10
C ILE A 449 -18.73 -21.41 -26.80
N VAL A 450 -18.93 -22.64 -27.26
CA VAL A 450 -20.19 -23.07 -27.90
C VAL A 450 -21.36 -22.98 -26.92
N GLY A 451 -21.18 -23.45 -25.68
CA GLY A 451 -22.20 -23.37 -24.62
C GLY A 451 -22.65 -21.93 -24.35
N LEU A 452 -21.68 -21.04 -24.10
CA LEU A 452 -21.94 -19.61 -23.86
C LEU A 452 -22.69 -18.97 -25.04
N LEU A 453 -22.25 -19.23 -26.28
CA LEU A 453 -22.91 -18.72 -27.48
C LEU A 453 -24.34 -19.29 -27.65
N GLY A 454 -24.57 -20.54 -27.25
CA GLY A 454 -25.89 -21.17 -27.22
C GLY A 454 -26.88 -20.47 -26.28
N HIS A 455 -26.39 -19.99 -25.13
CA HIS A 455 -27.18 -19.25 -24.15
C HIS A 455 -27.47 -17.80 -24.52
N VAL A 456 -26.72 -17.22 -25.48
CA VAL A 456 -27.05 -15.90 -26.03
C VAL A 456 -28.44 -15.97 -26.70
N PRO A 457 -29.39 -15.08 -26.38
CA PRO A 457 -30.72 -15.18 -26.98
C PRO A 457 -30.70 -14.92 -28.49
N ALA A 458 -31.56 -15.62 -29.23
CA ALA A 458 -31.58 -15.56 -30.69
C ALA A 458 -31.89 -14.15 -31.24
N ARG A 459 -32.68 -13.35 -30.51
CA ARG A 459 -33.04 -11.96 -30.87
C ARG A 459 -33.05 -11.08 -29.63
N VAL A 460 -32.14 -10.11 -29.55
CA VAL A 460 -32.12 -9.03 -28.54
C VAL A 460 -31.71 -7.73 -29.25
N GLY A 461 -32.65 -6.80 -29.42
CA GLY A 461 -32.38 -5.50 -30.04
C GLY A 461 -31.69 -5.59 -31.43
N ARG A 462 -30.69 -4.72 -31.68
CA ARG A 462 -29.97 -4.60 -32.98
C ARG A 462 -28.85 -5.65 -33.20
N ARG A 463 -28.48 -6.47 -32.21
CA ARG A 463 -27.41 -7.49 -32.31
C ARG A 463 -27.87 -8.81 -31.68
N GLY A 464 -28.35 -9.72 -32.53
CA GLY A 464 -28.74 -11.09 -32.13
C GLY A 464 -27.55 -12.06 -32.06
N ARG A 465 -27.83 -13.33 -31.76
CA ARG A 465 -26.83 -14.41 -31.62
C ARG A 465 -25.85 -14.51 -32.80
N SER A 466 -26.31 -14.33 -34.04
CA SER A 466 -25.46 -14.36 -35.23
C SER A 466 -24.39 -13.24 -35.25
N ALA A 467 -24.71 -12.05 -34.74
CA ALA A 467 -23.73 -10.96 -34.61
C ALA A 467 -22.67 -11.29 -33.55
N VAL A 468 -23.09 -11.86 -32.41
CA VAL A 468 -22.15 -12.31 -31.36
C VAL A 468 -21.30 -13.48 -31.87
N ALA A 469 -21.88 -14.40 -32.63
CA ALA A 469 -21.14 -15.48 -33.28
C ALA A 469 -20.04 -14.94 -34.21
N ALA A 470 -20.35 -13.91 -35.01
CA ALA A 470 -19.35 -13.24 -35.83
C ALA A 470 -18.24 -12.59 -34.97
N ASP A 471 -18.59 -11.91 -33.87
CA ASP A 471 -17.61 -11.32 -32.93
C ASP A 471 -16.72 -12.40 -32.28
N VAL A 472 -17.28 -13.57 -31.94
CA VAL A 472 -16.52 -14.74 -31.45
C VAL A 472 -15.51 -15.20 -32.49
N GLY A 473 -15.94 -15.35 -33.75
CA GLY A 473 -15.06 -15.72 -34.85
C GLY A 473 -13.94 -14.71 -35.07
N TRP A 474 -14.28 -13.42 -35.02
CA TRP A 474 -13.30 -12.33 -35.13
C TRP A 474 -12.24 -12.41 -34.01
N ARG A 475 -12.67 -12.61 -32.75
CA ARG A 475 -11.77 -12.76 -31.60
C ARG A 475 -10.87 -13.99 -31.69
N LEU A 476 -11.39 -15.14 -32.11
CA LEU A 476 -10.58 -16.37 -32.29
C LEU A 476 -9.45 -16.15 -33.30
N ALA A 477 -9.73 -15.45 -34.40
CA ALA A 477 -8.73 -15.13 -35.41
C ALA A 477 -7.69 -14.10 -34.92
N GLU A 478 -8.13 -13.06 -34.20
CA GLU A 478 -7.23 -12.06 -33.60
C GLU A 478 -6.26 -12.72 -32.60
N ASP A 479 -6.79 -13.55 -31.70
CA ASP A 479 -6.00 -14.24 -30.66
C ASP A 479 -4.94 -15.16 -31.27
N LEU A 480 -5.26 -15.88 -32.36
CA LEU A 480 -4.31 -16.73 -33.10
C LEU A 480 -3.13 -15.93 -33.66
N LEU A 481 -3.37 -14.67 -34.02
CA LEU A 481 -2.36 -13.83 -34.62
C LEU A 481 -1.50 -13.11 -33.55
N VAL A 482 -2.08 -12.63 -32.44
CA VAL A 482 -1.40 -11.79 -31.42
C VAL A 482 -0.20 -12.45 -30.73
N TYR A 483 -0.23 -13.75 -30.44
CA TYR A 483 0.75 -14.38 -29.55
C TYR A 483 2.00 -14.95 -30.26
N PRO A 484 3.22 -14.43 -29.96
CA PRO A 484 4.47 -15.08 -30.35
C PRO A 484 4.75 -16.26 -29.41
N ALA A 485 4.80 -17.45 -29.99
CA ALA A 485 4.75 -18.71 -29.27
C ALA A 485 6.05 -19.12 -28.54
N PRO A 486 5.89 -19.89 -27.44
CA PRO A 486 6.77 -21.03 -27.17
C PRO A 486 6.34 -22.33 -27.88
N THR A 487 5.08 -22.50 -28.32
CA THR A 487 4.66 -23.53 -29.31
C THR A 487 3.45 -23.09 -30.15
N GLU A 488 3.69 -22.66 -31.40
CA GLU A 488 2.67 -22.17 -32.36
C GLU A 488 1.62 -23.26 -32.67
N GLU A 489 2.06 -24.53 -32.70
CA GLU A 489 1.24 -25.70 -33.05
C GLU A 489 0.09 -25.96 -32.06
N THR A 490 0.33 -25.81 -30.75
CA THR A 490 -0.69 -26.06 -29.71
C THR A 490 -1.87 -25.11 -29.85
N TYR A 491 -1.59 -23.83 -30.17
CA TYR A 491 -2.61 -22.81 -30.29
C TYR A 491 -3.39 -22.93 -31.60
N VAL A 492 -2.71 -23.30 -32.69
CA VAL A 492 -3.36 -23.61 -33.97
C VAL A 492 -4.29 -24.83 -33.84
N ALA A 493 -3.87 -25.86 -33.11
CA ALA A 493 -4.71 -27.02 -32.82
C ALA A 493 -5.97 -26.64 -32.01
N TRP A 494 -5.81 -25.83 -30.96
CA TRP A 494 -6.94 -25.30 -30.17
C TRP A 494 -7.90 -24.46 -31.04
N TYR A 495 -7.38 -23.59 -31.90
CA TYR A 495 -8.20 -22.80 -32.83
C TYR A 495 -9.04 -23.69 -33.75
N ALA A 496 -8.43 -24.74 -34.33
CA ALA A 496 -9.14 -25.69 -35.16
C ALA A 496 -10.20 -26.49 -34.38
N GLU A 497 -9.94 -26.81 -33.11
CA GLU A 497 -10.92 -27.41 -32.20
C GLU A 497 -12.13 -26.50 -31.96
N CYS A 498 -11.88 -25.21 -31.71
CA CYS A 498 -12.94 -24.22 -31.56
C CYS A 498 -13.80 -24.12 -32.82
N LEU A 499 -13.20 -24.07 -34.01
CA LEU A 499 -13.97 -24.01 -35.26
C LEU A 499 -14.77 -25.28 -35.53
N ALA A 500 -14.23 -26.46 -35.21
CA ALA A 500 -14.94 -27.72 -35.37
C ALA A 500 -16.15 -27.81 -34.43
N ALA A 501 -15.98 -27.40 -33.17
CA ALA A 501 -17.07 -27.35 -32.21
C ALA A 501 -18.16 -26.36 -32.66
N LEU A 502 -17.78 -25.16 -33.12
CA LEU A 502 -18.72 -24.16 -33.63
C LEU A 502 -19.49 -24.64 -34.87
N GLU A 503 -18.81 -25.29 -35.82
CA GLU A 503 -19.44 -25.86 -37.01
C GLU A 503 -20.44 -26.96 -36.64
N SER A 504 -20.04 -27.88 -35.74
CA SER A 504 -20.90 -28.97 -35.27
C SER A 504 -22.17 -28.46 -34.56
N ALA A 505 -22.08 -27.31 -33.89
CA ALA A 505 -23.18 -26.65 -33.22
C ALA A 505 -24.00 -25.73 -34.15
N GLY A 506 -23.66 -25.64 -35.44
CA GLY A 506 -24.37 -24.85 -36.45
C GLY A 506 -24.05 -23.36 -36.44
N PHE A 507 -22.97 -22.92 -35.76
CA PHE A 507 -22.53 -21.52 -35.71
C PHE A 507 -21.63 -21.15 -36.92
N THR A 508 -22.14 -21.38 -38.13
CA THR A 508 -21.39 -21.18 -39.38
C THR A 508 -20.96 -19.73 -39.62
N ASP A 509 -21.67 -18.75 -39.07
CA ASP A 509 -21.28 -17.33 -39.11
C ASP A 509 -19.98 -17.07 -38.34
N ALA A 510 -19.78 -17.74 -37.18
CA ALA A 510 -18.54 -17.63 -36.40
C ALA A 510 -17.37 -18.23 -37.17
N VAL A 511 -17.56 -19.44 -37.70
CA VAL A 511 -16.56 -20.14 -38.50
C VAL A 511 -16.17 -19.29 -39.71
N ARG A 512 -17.17 -18.78 -40.45
CA ARG A 512 -16.95 -17.92 -41.62
C ARG A 512 -16.18 -16.66 -41.29
N THR A 513 -16.61 -15.91 -40.26
CA THR A 513 -15.93 -14.68 -39.88
C THR A 513 -14.51 -14.94 -39.41
N SER A 514 -14.28 -16.04 -38.68
CA SER A 514 -12.97 -16.42 -38.18
C SER A 514 -11.95 -16.65 -39.28
N TRP A 515 -12.20 -17.58 -40.21
CA TRP A 515 -11.21 -17.85 -41.27
C TRP A 515 -11.05 -16.66 -42.24
N HIS A 516 -12.11 -15.88 -42.45
CA HIS A 516 -12.04 -14.69 -43.30
C HIS A 516 -11.14 -13.62 -42.68
N HIS A 517 -11.34 -13.31 -41.39
CA HIS A 517 -10.53 -12.33 -40.68
C HIS A 517 -9.08 -12.80 -40.52
N LEU A 518 -8.87 -14.09 -40.22
CA LEU A 518 -7.53 -14.68 -40.15
C LEU A 518 -6.74 -14.50 -41.45
N ALA A 519 -7.36 -14.81 -42.60
CA ALA A 519 -6.72 -14.64 -43.90
C ALA A 519 -6.41 -13.16 -44.20
N ASP A 520 -7.32 -12.26 -43.88
CA ASP A 520 -7.22 -10.84 -44.19
C ASP A 520 -6.20 -10.11 -43.28
N GLU A 521 -6.03 -10.52 -42.03
CA GLU A 521 -5.04 -9.91 -41.12
C GLU A 521 -3.67 -10.57 -41.18
N ALA A 522 -3.58 -11.85 -41.57
CA ALA A 522 -2.30 -12.55 -41.65
C ALA A 522 -1.31 -11.88 -42.60
N ILE A 523 -1.77 -11.18 -43.64
CA ILE A 523 -0.87 -10.46 -44.57
C ILE A 523 -0.11 -9.30 -43.92
N ASN A 524 -0.60 -8.76 -42.81
CA ASN A 524 0.08 -7.70 -42.06
C ASN A 524 1.24 -8.27 -41.22
N ARG A 525 1.39 -9.60 -41.13
CA ARG A 525 2.47 -10.29 -40.42
C ARG A 525 3.45 -10.93 -41.40
N ARG A 526 4.72 -10.56 -41.29
CA ARG A 526 5.80 -11.24 -42.05
C ARG A 526 5.87 -12.71 -41.63
N GLY A 527 5.88 -13.61 -42.61
CA GLY A 527 6.02 -15.04 -42.36
C GLY A 527 4.78 -15.71 -41.76
N ALA A 528 3.57 -15.15 -41.96
CA ALA A 528 2.33 -15.79 -41.52
C ALA A 528 1.91 -17.00 -42.37
N GLY A 529 2.44 -17.13 -43.60
CA GLY A 529 2.10 -18.24 -44.51
C GLY A 529 2.25 -19.63 -43.89
N PRO A 530 3.37 -19.94 -43.23
CA PRO A 530 3.53 -21.17 -42.46
C PRO A 530 2.41 -21.41 -41.42
N THR A 531 2.03 -20.40 -40.62
CA THR A 531 0.93 -20.50 -39.63
C THR A 531 -0.41 -20.80 -40.30
N ILE A 532 -0.68 -20.15 -41.44
CA ILE A 532 -1.87 -20.40 -42.26
C ILE A 532 -1.89 -21.84 -42.78
N ALA A 533 -0.76 -22.36 -43.24
CA ALA A 533 -0.63 -23.74 -43.71
C ALA A 533 -0.86 -24.76 -42.58
N GLU A 534 -0.31 -24.50 -41.39
CA GLU A 534 -0.54 -25.34 -40.21
C GLU A 534 -2.02 -25.28 -39.79
N THR A 535 -2.63 -24.10 -39.83
CA THR A 535 -4.06 -23.93 -39.52
C THR A 535 -4.93 -24.71 -40.48
N ALA A 536 -4.67 -24.63 -41.78
CA ALA A 536 -5.38 -25.42 -42.78
C ALA A 536 -5.21 -26.93 -42.53
N HIS A 537 -4.01 -27.38 -42.17
CA HIS A 537 -3.78 -28.78 -41.82
C HIS A 537 -4.59 -29.23 -40.60
N GLN A 538 -4.60 -28.45 -39.51
CA GLN A 538 -5.37 -28.80 -38.32
C GLN A 538 -6.88 -28.78 -38.59
N LEU A 539 -7.37 -27.84 -39.41
CA LEU A 539 -8.78 -27.82 -39.85
C LEU A 539 -9.15 -29.07 -40.65
N LEU A 540 -8.27 -29.52 -41.56
CA LEU A 540 -8.46 -30.79 -42.27
C LEU A 540 -8.54 -31.98 -41.31
N ARG A 541 -7.66 -32.03 -40.28
CA ARG A 541 -7.69 -33.10 -39.26
C ARG A 541 -8.98 -33.11 -38.43
N LYS A 542 -9.68 -31.98 -38.36
CA LYS A 542 -11.00 -31.83 -37.73
C LYS A 542 -12.15 -31.93 -38.73
N GLU A 543 -11.90 -32.51 -39.92
CA GLU A 543 -12.87 -32.76 -40.99
C GLU A 543 -13.45 -31.48 -41.63
N LEU A 544 -12.85 -30.30 -41.38
CA LEU A 544 -13.26 -29.01 -41.93
C LEU A 544 -12.54 -28.68 -43.26
N THR A 545 -12.56 -29.62 -44.21
CA THR A 545 -11.79 -29.53 -45.46
C THR A 545 -12.15 -28.30 -46.30
N ASP A 546 -13.44 -28.01 -46.47
CA ASP A 546 -13.89 -26.84 -47.25
C ASP A 546 -13.50 -25.51 -46.58
N THR A 547 -13.54 -25.44 -45.25
CA THR A 547 -13.06 -24.28 -44.49
C THR A 547 -11.54 -24.08 -44.65
N ALA A 548 -10.76 -25.17 -44.58
CA ALA A 548 -9.32 -25.14 -44.79
C ALA A 548 -8.96 -24.66 -46.21
N ASP A 549 -9.63 -25.18 -47.23
CA ASP A 549 -9.42 -24.78 -48.62
C ASP A 549 -9.82 -23.30 -48.86
N ARG A 550 -10.92 -22.84 -48.26
CA ARG A 550 -11.35 -21.42 -48.33
C ARG A 550 -10.37 -20.47 -47.65
N LEU A 551 -9.83 -20.85 -46.48
CA LEU A 551 -8.80 -20.09 -45.78
C LEU A 551 -7.58 -19.91 -46.68
N LEU A 552 -7.05 -21.01 -47.23
CA LEU A 552 -5.88 -20.99 -48.10
C LEU A 552 -6.14 -20.16 -49.37
N ILE A 553 -7.29 -20.37 -50.02
CA ILE A 553 -7.65 -19.60 -51.21
C ILE A 553 -7.71 -18.11 -50.86
N ARG A 554 -8.39 -17.71 -49.79
CA ARG A 554 -8.55 -16.30 -49.41
C ARG A 554 -7.22 -15.62 -49.07
N TYR A 555 -6.33 -16.32 -48.36
CA TYR A 555 -5.00 -15.80 -48.06
C TYR A 555 -4.17 -15.65 -49.35
N LEU A 556 -4.11 -16.69 -50.17
CA LEU A 556 -3.32 -16.71 -51.41
C LEU A 556 -3.90 -15.80 -52.51
N ASP A 557 -5.19 -15.46 -52.48
CA ASP A 557 -5.80 -14.54 -53.45
C ASP A 557 -5.33 -13.09 -53.27
N GLN A 558 -4.65 -12.78 -52.17
CA GLN A 558 -4.11 -11.45 -51.87
C GLN A 558 -2.79 -11.21 -52.61
N ALA A 559 -2.90 -11.18 -53.93
CA ALA A 559 -1.79 -11.13 -54.89
C ALA A 559 -0.81 -9.98 -54.67
N GLN A 560 -1.18 -8.91 -53.94
CA GLN A 560 -0.28 -7.79 -53.67
C GLN A 560 0.63 -8.03 -52.46
N SER A 561 0.18 -8.79 -51.47
CA SER A 561 0.85 -8.94 -50.17
C SER A 561 1.60 -10.27 -50.03
N VAL A 562 1.12 -11.35 -50.65
CA VAL A 562 1.74 -12.69 -50.54
C VAL A 562 2.97 -12.81 -51.43
N THR A 563 4.12 -13.18 -50.87
CA THR A 563 5.37 -13.32 -51.64
C THR A 563 5.53 -14.72 -52.24
N PRO A 564 6.32 -14.89 -53.32
CA PRO A 564 6.70 -16.21 -53.83
C PRO A 564 7.29 -17.13 -52.76
N THR A 565 8.07 -16.59 -51.83
CA THR A 565 8.65 -17.33 -50.71
C THR A 565 7.58 -17.84 -49.74
N ASP A 566 6.55 -17.04 -49.44
CA ASP A 566 5.43 -17.47 -48.59
C ASP A 566 4.68 -18.64 -49.23
N ILE A 567 4.50 -18.61 -50.56
CA ILE A 567 3.83 -19.67 -51.31
C ILE A 567 4.62 -20.97 -51.22
N VAL A 568 5.94 -20.93 -51.46
CA VAL A 568 6.81 -22.10 -51.27
C VAL A 568 6.76 -22.61 -49.84
N GLY A 569 6.75 -21.71 -48.85
CA GLY A 569 6.62 -22.09 -47.44
C GLY A 569 5.32 -22.84 -47.13
N ILE A 570 4.20 -22.33 -47.65
CA ILE A 570 2.88 -22.95 -47.51
C ILE A 570 2.86 -24.32 -48.19
N THR A 571 3.22 -24.41 -49.46
CA THR A 571 3.18 -25.67 -50.22
C THR A 571 4.11 -26.72 -49.63
N THR A 572 5.29 -26.31 -49.14
CA THR A 572 6.21 -27.20 -48.40
C THR A 572 5.53 -27.77 -47.15
N ARG A 573 4.93 -26.92 -46.29
CA ARG A 573 4.21 -27.41 -45.11
C ARG A 573 3.05 -28.32 -45.50
N LEU A 574 2.21 -27.93 -46.47
CA LEU A 574 1.09 -28.77 -46.92
C LEU A 574 1.56 -30.15 -47.44
N ARG A 575 2.71 -30.24 -48.11
CA ARG A 575 3.34 -31.52 -48.50
C ARG A 575 3.76 -32.34 -47.28
N LEU A 576 4.49 -31.72 -46.34
CA LEU A 576 4.98 -32.37 -45.12
C LEU A 576 3.82 -32.95 -44.30
N HIS A 577 2.72 -32.21 -44.21
CA HIS A 577 1.51 -32.60 -43.49
C HIS A 577 0.58 -33.53 -44.30
N ARG A 578 0.99 -33.97 -45.50
CA ARG A 578 0.23 -34.85 -46.39
C ARG A 578 -1.18 -34.32 -46.71
N TYR A 579 -1.31 -33.01 -46.91
CA TYR A 579 -2.56 -32.40 -47.31
C TYR A 579 -3.00 -32.95 -48.68
N PRO A 580 -4.30 -33.29 -48.89
CA PRO A 580 -4.77 -33.97 -50.09
C PRO A 580 -4.36 -33.25 -51.37
N GLU A 581 -3.72 -33.99 -52.29
CA GLU A 581 -3.20 -33.45 -53.54
C GLU A 581 -4.27 -32.74 -54.37
N ALA A 582 -5.47 -33.33 -54.47
CA ALA A 582 -6.60 -32.74 -55.17
C ALA A 582 -6.99 -31.36 -54.61
N SER A 583 -6.96 -31.21 -53.27
CA SER A 583 -7.22 -29.92 -52.61
C SER A 583 -6.06 -28.95 -52.81
N ARG A 584 -4.80 -29.39 -52.68
CA ARG A 584 -3.62 -28.53 -52.96
C ARG A 584 -3.66 -27.96 -54.38
N ALA A 585 -3.95 -28.82 -55.37
CA ALA A 585 -4.09 -28.44 -56.76
C ALA A 585 -5.27 -27.46 -56.98
N ALA A 586 -6.43 -27.73 -56.35
CA ALA A 586 -7.59 -26.86 -56.44
C ALA A 586 -7.35 -25.48 -55.82
N VAL A 587 -6.71 -25.43 -54.64
CA VAL A 587 -6.34 -24.18 -53.95
C VAL A 587 -5.44 -23.32 -54.83
N LEU A 588 -4.35 -23.88 -55.37
CA LEU A 588 -3.40 -23.12 -56.21
C LEU A 588 -4.01 -22.65 -57.53
N ARG A 589 -4.80 -23.49 -58.20
CA ARG A 589 -5.51 -23.11 -59.44
C ARG A 589 -6.56 -22.03 -59.21
N ARG A 590 -7.21 -21.99 -58.04
CA ARG A 590 -8.28 -21.04 -57.71
C ARG A 590 -7.79 -19.76 -57.04
N SER A 591 -6.53 -19.68 -56.64
CA SER A 591 -5.90 -18.51 -56.03
C SER A 591 -4.77 -17.98 -56.93
N VAL A 592 -3.53 -18.40 -56.71
CA VAL A 592 -2.33 -17.90 -57.40
C VAL A 592 -2.45 -17.99 -58.93
N GLY A 593 -2.99 -19.08 -59.47
CA GLY A 593 -3.18 -19.21 -60.92
C GLY A 593 -4.09 -18.12 -61.53
N ARG A 594 -5.01 -17.56 -60.73
CA ARG A 594 -5.95 -16.51 -61.16
C ARG A 594 -5.44 -15.09 -60.94
N TRP A 595 -4.23 -14.92 -60.42
CA TRP A 595 -3.65 -13.60 -60.26
C TRP A 595 -3.55 -12.89 -61.62
N GLN A 596 -3.96 -11.62 -61.64
CA GLN A 596 -3.94 -10.81 -62.88
C GLN A 596 -2.52 -10.42 -63.30
N ASP A 597 -1.61 -10.28 -62.33
CA ASP A 597 -0.20 -9.95 -62.58
C ASP A 597 0.58 -11.19 -63.01
N ARG A 598 0.74 -11.38 -64.32
CA ARG A 598 1.41 -12.56 -64.89
C ARG A 598 2.90 -12.61 -64.60
N ALA A 599 3.59 -11.46 -64.53
CA ALA A 599 5.00 -11.43 -64.18
C ALA A 599 5.22 -11.97 -62.75
N ARG A 600 4.29 -11.67 -61.85
CA ARG A 600 4.32 -12.17 -60.48
C ARG A 600 3.97 -13.66 -60.39
N VAL A 601 3.01 -14.14 -61.19
CA VAL A 601 2.72 -15.58 -61.33
C VAL A 601 3.96 -16.34 -61.83
N ASP A 602 4.63 -15.81 -62.86
CA ASP A 602 5.85 -16.42 -63.41
C ASP A 602 6.96 -16.48 -62.35
N ALA A 603 7.14 -15.41 -61.56
CA ALA A 603 8.08 -15.41 -60.45
C ALA A 603 7.75 -16.47 -59.37
N VAL A 604 6.47 -16.69 -59.06
CA VAL A 604 6.04 -17.78 -58.15
C VAL A 604 6.38 -19.14 -58.74
N VAL A 605 6.07 -19.36 -60.02
CA VAL A 605 6.37 -20.61 -60.74
C VAL A 605 7.87 -20.89 -60.75
N GLU A 606 8.70 -19.90 -61.07
CA GLU A 606 10.15 -20.03 -61.04
C GLU A 606 10.67 -20.37 -59.63
N THR A 607 10.11 -19.71 -58.60
CA THR A 607 10.50 -19.96 -57.20
C THR A 607 10.09 -21.36 -56.73
N LEU A 608 8.91 -21.85 -57.12
CA LEU A 608 8.46 -23.22 -56.84
C LEU A 608 9.34 -24.27 -57.52
N ILE A 609 9.69 -24.06 -58.79
CA ILE A 609 10.61 -24.95 -59.53
C ILE A 609 12.00 -24.95 -58.86
N ALA A 610 12.52 -23.78 -58.51
CA ALA A 610 13.80 -23.67 -57.80
C ALA A 610 13.79 -24.39 -56.44
N ALA A 611 12.62 -24.55 -55.81
CA ALA A 611 12.41 -25.28 -54.57
C ALA A 611 12.07 -26.77 -54.75
N GLY A 612 12.09 -27.32 -55.98
CA GLY A 612 11.76 -28.73 -56.27
C GLY A 612 10.26 -29.05 -56.14
N GLN A 613 9.41 -28.10 -56.52
CA GLN A 613 7.94 -28.18 -56.44
C GLN A 613 7.31 -28.00 -57.83
N GLU A 614 7.75 -28.82 -58.78
CA GLU A 614 7.38 -28.75 -60.19
C GLU A 614 5.88 -29.03 -60.40
N GLU A 615 5.30 -29.98 -59.66
CA GLU A 615 3.86 -30.28 -59.73
C GLU A 615 3.00 -29.08 -59.30
N GLU A 616 3.37 -28.44 -58.18
CA GLU A 616 2.68 -27.23 -57.72
C GLU A 616 2.81 -26.08 -58.72
N ALA A 617 3.98 -25.92 -59.34
CA ALA A 617 4.21 -24.93 -60.39
C ALA A 617 3.35 -25.18 -61.64
N GLU A 618 3.17 -26.44 -62.05
CA GLU A 618 2.25 -26.82 -63.13
C GLU A 618 0.80 -26.49 -62.79
N TRP A 619 0.37 -26.71 -61.54
CA TRP A 619 -1.00 -26.37 -61.13
C TRP A 619 -1.26 -24.87 -61.14
N VAL A 620 -0.29 -24.04 -60.75
CA VAL A 620 -0.38 -22.58 -60.87
C VAL A 620 -0.53 -22.16 -62.34
N ARG A 621 0.27 -22.73 -63.25
CA ARG A 621 0.17 -22.48 -64.70
C ARG A 621 -1.18 -22.91 -65.27
N ALA A 622 -1.68 -24.08 -64.89
CA ALA A 622 -2.96 -24.60 -65.36
C ALA A 622 -4.18 -23.78 -64.90
N GLY A 623 -4.06 -23.01 -63.82
CA GLY A 623 -5.07 -22.04 -63.40
C GLY A 623 -4.95 -20.67 -64.07
N SER A 624 -3.85 -20.43 -64.80
CA SER A 624 -3.54 -19.18 -65.48
C SER A 624 -4.07 -19.09 -66.92
N THR A 625 -4.44 -20.23 -67.50
CA THR A 625 -5.20 -20.36 -68.74
C THR A 625 -6.69 -20.21 -68.50
#